data_AF-A0A920TS62-F1
#
_entry.id   AF-A0A920TS62-F1
#
_cell.length_a   1.000
_cell.length_b   1.000
_cell.length_c   1.000
_cell.angle_alpha   90.00
_cell.angle_beta   90.00
_cell.angle_gamma   90.00
#
_symmetry.space_group_name_H-M   'P 1'
#
loop_
_entity.id
_entity.type
_entity.pdbx_description
1 polymer ?
#
loop_
_entity_poly.entity_id
_entity_poly.type
_entity_poly.pdbx_seq_one_letter_code
_entity_poly.pdbx_strand_id
1 'polypeptide(L)'
;MSWSVSWNEQHRKRYLPHRRRIQAIALDKITDAFRNIPGLDVVTARPFVGPEAMRNPEIRIRRGGGECSPTLYVDGAIMALGSQRPESGPVRPDDFVMPASVEAVEIYVRPSETPIQYEAMGRCGVVLIWTYTR
;
A
#
# COMPACT_ATOMS: atom_id res chain seq x y z
N MET A 1 -4.88 14.15 -0.82
CA MET A 1 -5.42 13.55 0.41
C MET A 1 -4.62 12.28 0.69
N SER A 2 -4.00 12.20 1.88
CA SER A 2 -3.33 10.99 2.39
C SER A 2 -4.33 10.09 3.12
N TRP A 3 -4.16 8.77 3.00
CA TRP A 3 -5.03 7.77 3.63
C TRP A 3 -4.24 6.98 4.66
N SER A 4 -4.80 6.83 5.86
CA SER A 4 -4.22 6.02 6.94
C SER A 4 -5.16 4.88 7.32
N VAL A 5 -4.63 3.67 7.38
CA VAL A 5 -5.30 2.48 7.91
C VAL A 5 -4.53 2.03 9.16
N SER A 6 -5.22 1.83 10.27
CA SER A 6 -4.62 1.42 11.55
C SER A 6 -5.32 0.19 12.08
N TRP A 7 -4.53 -0.78 12.54
CA TRP A 7 -5.00 -2.13 12.84
C TRP A 7 -5.23 -2.41 14.34
N ASN A 8 -4.78 -1.52 15.23
CA ASN A 8 -4.91 -1.74 16.67
C ASN A 8 -5.12 -0.43 17.43
N GLU A 9 -6.10 -0.42 18.34
CA GLU A 9 -6.59 0.81 19.00
C GLU A 9 -5.86 1.13 20.32
N GLN A 10 -4.92 0.30 20.78
CA GLN A 10 -4.39 0.42 22.14
C GLN A 10 -3.27 1.46 22.36
N HIS A 11 -2.62 2.04 21.33
CA HIS A 11 -1.37 2.78 21.57
C HIS A 11 -1.10 4.11 20.81
N ARG A 12 -2.09 4.94 20.43
CA ARG A 12 -1.73 6.33 20.03
C ARG A 12 -2.77 7.41 20.31
N LYS A 13 -2.60 8.09 21.46
CA LYS A 13 -2.77 9.55 21.51
C LYS A 13 -1.67 10.16 20.65
N ARG A 14 -2.02 10.80 19.52
CA ARG A 14 -1.41 12.01 18.94
C ARG A 14 -1.68 12.06 17.42
N TYR A 15 -2.55 13.02 17.06
CA TYR A 15 -2.92 13.52 15.73
C TYR A 15 -3.51 12.54 14.70
N LEU A 16 -4.73 12.84 14.25
CA LEU A 16 -5.22 12.83 12.86
C LEU A 16 -6.76 13.07 12.92
N PRO A 17 -7.28 14.22 12.46
CA PRO A 17 -8.72 14.38 12.30
C PRO A 17 -9.17 13.58 11.06
N HIS A 18 -10.26 12.82 11.19
CA HIS A 18 -10.92 12.03 10.14
C HIS A 18 -10.42 10.58 9.89
N ARG A 19 -10.28 9.76 10.94
CA ARG A 19 -10.09 8.30 10.80
C ARG A 19 -11.43 7.59 10.59
N ARG A 20 -11.63 6.93 9.44
CA ARG A 20 -12.57 5.80 9.34
C ARG A 20 -11.90 4.59 9.99
N ARG A 21 -12.54 4.03 11.03
CA ARG A 21 -12.08 2.82 11.72
C ARG A 21 -12.26 1.61 10.79
N ILE A 22 -11.20 0.85 10.55
CA ILE A 22 -11.31 -0.54 10.10
C ILE A 22 -11.15 -1.38 11.37
N GLN A 23 -12.26 -1.88 11.91
CA GLN A 23 -12.22 -2.94 12.93
C GLN A 23 -11.52 -4.15 12.32
N ALA A 24 -10.87 -4.99 13.15
CA ALA A 24 -10.13 -6.17 12.74
C ALA A 24 -10.99 -7.10 11.85
N ILE A 25 -11.04 -6.79 10.57
CA ILE A 25 -11.45 -7.72 9.53
C ILE A 25 -10.30 -8.72 9.52
N ALA A 26 -10.61 -10.01 9.64
CA ALA A 26 -9.66 -11.06 9.33
C ALA A 26 -9.38 -10.95 7.82
N LEU A 27 -8.44 -10.08 7.46
CA LEU A 27 -8.02 -9.93 6.08
C LEU A 27 -6.97 -10.99 5.84
N ASP A 28 -7.20 -11.82 4.84
CA ASP A 28 -6.20 -12.77 4.35
C ASP A 28 -5.06 -12.04 3.60
N LYS A 29 -5.35 -10.81 3.13
CA LYS A 29 -4.43 -9.93 2.40
C LYS A 29 -4.57 -8.48 2.87
N ILE A 30 -3.46 -7.79 3.10
CA ILE A 30 -3.43 -6.36 3.44
C ILE A 30 -4.07 -5.55 2.31
N THR A 31 -3.86 -5.98 1.05
CA THR A 31 -4.43 -5.34 -0.13
C THR A 31 -5.96 -5.31 -0.16
N ASP A 32 -6.65 -6.16 0.59
CA ASP A 32 -8.11 -6.08 0.71
C ASP A 32 -8.57 -4.81 1.46
N ALA A 33 -7.77 -4.29 2.40
CA ALA A 33 -8.02 -3.00 3.04
C ALA A 33 -7.88 -1.81 2.07
N PHE A 34 -7.17 -2.00 0.96
CA PHE A 34 -6.78 -0.93 0.04
C PHE A 34 -7.83 -0.68 -1.05
N ARG A 35 -8.78 -1.59 -1.25
CA ARG A 35 -9.74 -1.57 -2.37
C ARG A 35 -10.63 -0.32 -2.44
N ASN A 36 -10.81 0.37 -1.31
CA ASN A 36 -11.67 1.56 -1.22
C ASN A 36 -10.89 2.88 -1.19
N ILE A 37 -9.59 2.87 -1.44
CA ILE A 37 -8.76 4.07 -1.43
C ILE A 37 -8.85 4.77 -2.79
N PRO A 38 -9.37 6.00 -2.87
CA PRO A 38 -9.45 6.74 -4.12
C PRO A 38 -8.08 6.96 -4.76
N GLY A 39 -7.97 6.63 -6.05
CA GLY A 39 -6.73 6.76 -6.83
C GLY A 39 -5.76 5.60 -6.65
N LEU A 40 -6.11 4.59 -5.85
CA LEU A 40 -5.37 3.34 -5.72
C LEU A 40 -6.24 2.19 -6.23
N ASP A 41 -5.68 1.37 -7.11
CA ASP A 41 -6.34 0.17 -7.64
C ASP A 41 -5.58 -1.07 -7.19
N VAL A 42 -6.34 -2.09 -6.78
CA VAL A 42 -5.82 -3.41 -6.41
C VAL A 42 -6.11 -4.37 -7.56
N VAL A 43 -5.08 -4.75 -8.29
CA VAL A 43 -5.18 -5.64 -9.45
C VAL A 43 -4.87 -7.06 -8.98
N THR A 44 -5.90 -7.90 -8.96
CA THR A 44 -5.74 -9.34 -8.77
C THR A 44 -5.33 -9.97 -10.10
N ALA A 45 -4.26 -10.75 -10.15
CA ALA A 45 -3.81 -11.41 -11.37
C ALA A 45 -4.98 -12.21 -11.99
N ARG A 46 -5.34 -11.88 -13.23
CA ARG A 46 -6.51 -12.44 -13.94
C ARG A 46 -6.13 -13.53 -14.97
N PRO A 47 -5.49 -14.62 -14.55
CA PRO A 47 -5.75 -15.88 -15.21
C PRO A 47 -6.32 -16.89 -14.21
N PHE A 48 -7.44 -17.51 -14.56
CA PHE A 48 -8.07 -18.58 -13.77
C PHE A 48 -7.20 -19.85 -13.70
N VAL A 49 -6.15 -19.94 -14.53
CA VAL A 49 -5.29 -21.12 -14.67
C VAL A 49 -3.85 -20.67 -14.94
N GLY A 50 -2.87 -21.35 -14.34
CA GLY A 50 -1.44 -21.13 -14.56
C GLY A 50 -0.71 -20.53 -13.36
N PRO A 51 0.63 -20.40 -13.42
CA PRO A 51 1.46 -19.96 -12.28
C PRO A 51 1.09 -18.57 -11.75
N GLU A 52 0.55 -17.73 -12.61
CA GLU A 52 0.12 -16.36 -12.31
C GLU A 52 -1.17 -16.29 -11.46
N ALA A 53 -1.97 -17.38 -11.43
CA ALA A 53 -3.25 -17.43 -10.70
C ALA A 53 -3.09 -17.35 -9.17
N MET A 54 -1.91 -17.71 -8.66
CA MET A 54 -1.61 -17.74 -7.23
C MET A 54 -0.85 -16.50 -6.74
N ARG A 55 -0.58 -15.53 -7.62
CA ARG A 55 0.15 -14.33 -7.22
C ARG A 55 -0.69 -13.45 -6.32
N ASN A 56 -0.02 -12.84 -5.35
CA ASN A 56 -0.62 -11.82 -4.53
C ASN A 56 -1.10 -10.61 -5.37
N PRO A 57 -2.15 -9.90 -4.93
CA PRO A 57 -2.63 -8.72 -5.63
C PRO A 57 -1.54 -7.64 -5.71
N GLU A 58 -1.46 -6.99 -6.86
CA GLU A 58 -0.60 -5.82 -7.04
C GLU A 58 -1.37 -4.53 -6.82
N ILE A 59 -0.66 -3.49 -6.39
CA ILE A 59 -1.22 -2.15 -6.21
C ILE A 59 -0.73 -1.21 -7.31
N ARG A 60 -1.65 -0.39 -7.81
CA ARG A 60 -1.39 0.63 -8.82
C ARG A 60 -2.02 1.94 -8.43
N ILE A 61 -1.39 3.06 -8.77
CA ILE A 61 -1.95 4.39 -8.59
C ILE A 61 -2.43 4.91 -9.95
N ARG A 62 -3.67 5.39 -10.00
CA ARG A 62 -4.24 6.04 -11.18
C ARG A 62 -3.81 7.49 -11.27
N ARG A 63 -3.37 7.92 -12.46
CA ARG A 63 -3.07 9.33 -12.78
C ARG A 63 -3.43 9.70 -14.20
N GLY A 64 -4.24 10.75 -14.36
CA GLY A 64 -4.29 11.65 -15.52
C GLY A 64 -4.02 11.06 -16.92
N GLY A 65 -4.43 9.81 -17.20
CA GLY A 65 -4.16 9.11 -18.45
C GLY A 65 -3.51 7.71 -18.35
N GLY A 66 -3.08 7.26 -17.17
CA GLY A 66 -2.49 5.94 -16.98
C GLY A 66 -2.39 5.48 -15.53
N GLU A 67 -1.67 4.37 -15.35
CA GLU A 67 -1.38 3.76 -14.05
C GLU A 67 0.13 3.73 -13.82
N CYS A 68 0.54 3.77 -12.57
CA CYS A 68 1.93 3.59 -12.18
C CYS A 68 2.03 2.77 -10.89
N SER A 69 3.21 2.21 -10.62
CA SER A 69 3.49 1.44 -9.39
C SER A 69 4.09 2.36 -8.33
N PRO A 70 3.56 2.40 -7.09
CA PRO A 70 4.15 3.16 -5.98
C PRO A 70 5.46 2.53 -5.49
N THR A 71 6.29 3.28 -4.77
CA THR A 71 7.37 2.67 -3.98
C THR A 71 6.79 2.13 -2.67
N LEU A 72 7.19 0.91 -2.30
CA LEU A 72 6.79 0.27 -1.05
C LEU A 72 7.91 0.36 -0.03
N TYR A 73 7.58 0.90 1.15
CA TYR A 73 8.42 0.89 2.33
C TYR A 73 7.80 0.01 3.42
N VAL A 74 8.65 -0.76 4.09
CA VAL A 74 8.30 -1.51 5.31
C VAL A 74 9.30 -1.11 6.38
N ASP A 75 8.82 -0.55 7.49
CA ASP A 75 9.65 -0.04 8.60
C ASP A 75 10.77 0.91 8.14
N GLY A 76 10.50 1.68 7.09
CA GLY A 76 11.44 2.63 6.50
C GLY A 76 12.42 2.05 5.48
N ALA A 77 12.47 0.72 5.31
CA ALA A 77 13.27 0.07 4.28
C ALA A 77 12.49 -0.07 2.96
N ILE A 78 13.16 0.14 1.82
CA ILE A 78 12.56 -0.02 0.50
C ILE A 78 12.46 -1.51 0.17
N MET A 79 11.24 -2.00 -0.05
CA MET A 79 10.97 -3.40 -0.44
C MET A 79 10.72 -3.55 -1.94
N ALA A 80 10.09 -2.53 -2.55
CA ALA A 80 9.87 -2.49 -3.99
C ALA A 80 9.95 -1.05 -4.51
N LEU A 81 10.73 -0.85 -5.57
CA LEU A 81 10.84 0.44 -6.23
C LEU A 81 9.61 0.69 -7.12
N GLY A 82 9.00 1.86 -6.97
CA GLY A 82 7.92 2.30 -7.84
C GLY A 82 8.42 2.66 -9.23
N SER A 83 7.52 2.63 -10.21
CA SER A 83 7.80 3.01 -11.58
C SER A 83 6.60 3.69 -12.23
N GLN A 84 6.88 4.62 -13.14
CA GLN A 84 5.87 5.24 -14.01
C GLN A 84 5.40 4.31 -15.13
N ARG A 85 6.17 3.26 -15.41
CA ARG A 85 5.92 2.30 -16.48
C ARG A 85 5.26 1.05 -15.88
N PRO A 86 4.02 0.71 -16.26
CA PRO A 86 3.30 -0.45 -15.71
C PRO A 86 4.05 -1.78 -15.81
N GLU A 87 4.93 -1.94 -16.80
CA GLU A 87 5.67 -3.16 -17.09
C GLU A 87 6.90 -3.42 -16.20
N SER A 88 7.30 -2.45 -15.37
CA SER A 88 8.63 -2.45 -14.72
C SER A 88 8.74 -3.30 -13.46
N GLY A 89 7.67 -3.99 -13.08
CA GLY A 89 7.61 -4.70 -11.80
C GLY A 89 6.39 -4.26 -11.00
N PRO A 90 5.44 -5.17 -10.74
CA PRO A 90 4.29 -4.88 -9.92
C PRO A 90 4.67 -4.86 -8.44
N VAL A 91 4.09 -3.93 -7.69
CA VAL A 91 4.29 -3.84 -6.25
C VAL A 91 3.18 -4.64 -5.56
N ARG A 92 3.56 -5.66 -4.81
CA ARG A 92 2.64 -6.58 -4.12
C ARG A 92 2.94 -6.56 -2.62
N PRO A 93 2.22 -5.75 -1.82
CA PRO A 93 2.48 -5.62 -0.39
C PRO A 93 2.47 -6.95 0.37
N ASP A 94 1.56 -7.85 -0.02
CA ASP A 94 1.40 -9.17 0.58
C ASP A 94 2.56 -10.15 0.29
N ASP A 95 3.52 -9.79 -0.58
CA ASP A 95 4.76 -10.55 -0.78
C ASP A 95 5.78 -10.30 0.37
N PHE A 96 5.62 -9.19 1.12
CA PHE A 96 6.61 -8.74 2.10
C PHE A 96 6.10 -8.74 3.53
N VAL A 97 4.80 -8.53 3.74
CA VAL A 97 4.23 -8.35 5.08
C VAL A 97 2.94 -9.15 5.20
N MET A 98 2.75 -9.81 6.35
CA MET A 98 1.49 -10.48 6.68
C MET A 98 0.53 -9.51 7.36
N PRO A 99 -0.80 -9.59 7.12
CA PRO A 99 -1.78 -8.73 7.77
C PRO A 99 -1.64 -8.68 9.30
N ALA A 100 -1.38 -9.82 9.92
CA ALA A 100 -1.25 -9.94 11.38
C ALA A 100 -0.05 -9.20 11.98
N SER A 101 0.96 -8.84 11.17
CA SER A 101 2.13 -8.08 11.64
C SER A 101 2.01 -6.57 11.42
N VAL A 102 0.98 -6.10 10.72
CA VAL A 102 0.82 -4.67 10.38
C VAL A 102 0.27 -3.88 11.56
N GLU A 103 0.97 -2.82 11.95
CA GLU A 103 0.49 -1.83 12.91
C GLU A 103 -0.32 -0.73 12.21
N ALA A 104 0.27 -0.19 11.15
CA ALA A 104 -0.28 0.93 10.42
C ALA A 104 0.15 0.88 8.95
N VAL A 105 -0.68 1.49 8.11
CA VAL A 105 -0.38 1.76 6.71
C VAL A 105 -0.72 3.21 6.39
N GLU A 106 0.20 3.89 5.70
CA GLU A 106 -0.04 5.21 5.11
C GLU A 106 0.17 5.14 3.60
N ILE A 107 -0.78 5.69 2.85
CA ILE A 107 -0.77 5.63 1.39
C ILE A 107 -0.86 7.04 0.83
N TYR A 108 0.16 7.37 0.05
CA TYR A 108 0.32 8.65 -0.62
C TYR A 108 0.20 8.46 -2.13
N VAL A 109 -1.01 8.65 -2.66
CA VAL A 109 -1.30 8.53 -4.10
C VAL A 109 -0.75 9.72 -4.92
N ARG A 110 -0.26 10.76 -4.24
CA ARG A 110 0.31 11.98 -4.83
C ARG A 110 1.72 12.22 -4.28
N PRO A 111 2.75 12.32 -5.13
CA PRO A 111 4.12 12.59 -4.72
C PRO A 111 4.26 13.92 -4.00
N SER A 112 3.49 14.93 -4.39
CA SER A 112 3.49 16.24 -3.74
C SER A 112 3.01 16.22 -2.29
N GLU A 113 2.37 15.14 -1.86
CA GLU A 113 1.89 14.95 -0.48
C GLU A 113 2.78 13.95 0.28
N THR A 114 3.77 13.35 -0.39
CA THR A 114 4.67 12.37 0.21
C THR A 114 5.68 13.09 1.11
N PRO A 115 5.92 12.61 2.35
CA PRO A 115 6.96 13.17 3.21
C PRO A 115 8.33 13.08 2.53
N ILE A 116 9.16 14.13 2.67
CA ILE A 116 10.42 14.28 1.93
C ILE A 116 11.39 13.10 2.12
N GLN A 117 11.42 12.49 3.30
CA GLN A 117 12.25 11.33 3.59
C GLN A 117 11.82 10.04 2.85
N TYR A 118 10.60 10.02 2.31
CA TYR A 118 10.03 8.92 1.54
C TYR A 118 9.77 9.33 0.09
N GLU A 119 10.35 10.45 -0.38
CA GLU A 119 10.15 10.87 -1.76
C GLU A 119 10.68 9.79 -2.72
N ALA A 120 9.76 9.20 -3.48
CA ALA A 120 10.06 8.07 -4.34
C ALA A 120 10.62 8.48 -5.70
N MET A 121 11.71 7.83 -6.11
CA MET A 121 12.33 8.00 -7.42
C MET A 121 11.35 7.75 -8.59
N GLY A 122 10.38 6.85 -8.41
CA GLY A 122 9.36 6.53 -9.42
C GLY A 122 8.29 7.60 -9.61
N ARG A 123 8.27 8.66 -8.77
CA ARG A 123 7.32 9.78 -8.81
C ARG A 123 5.86 9.36 -8.98
N CYS A 124 5.47 8.17 -8.51
CA CYS A 124 4.12 7.62 -8.62
C CYS A 124 3.29 7.83 -7.34
N GLY A 125 3.97 7.79 -6.20
CA GLY A 125 3.38 7.79 -4.86
C GLY A 125 4.10 6.75 -4.02
N VAL A 126 3.74 6.64 -2.74
CA VAL A 126 4.35 5.68 -1.82
C VAL A 126 3.32 4.98 -0.94
N VAL A 127 3.66 3.76 -0.54
CA VAL A 127 2.98 3.01 0.51
C VAL A 127 3.97 2.76 1.62
N LEU A 128 3.63 3.21 2.83
CA LEU A 128 4.41 3.02 4.04
C LEU A 128 3.68 2.01 4.92
N ILE A 129 4.36 0.94 5.29
CA ILE A 129 3.85 -0.08 6.21
C ILE A 129 4.74 -0.08 7.45
N TRP A 130 4.11 0.00 8.62
CA TRP A 130 4.78 -0.22 9.90
C TRP A 130 4.37 -1.58 10.43
N THR A 131 5.36 -2.38 10.83
CA THR A 131 5.13 -3.66 11.48
C THR A 131 5.35 -3.56 12.98
N TYR A 132 4.66 -4.41 13.73
CA TYR A 132 4.95 -4.58 15.15
C TYR A 132 6.32 -5.23 15.32
N THR A 133 7.27 -4.49 15.88
CA THR A 133 8.44 -5.09 16.55
C THR A 133 8.00 -5.53 17.94
N ARG A 134 8.09 -6.83 18.21
CA ARG A 134 7.95 -7.35 19.57
C ARG A 134 9.22 -7.09 20.37
#